data_AF-A0A5M8SZK8-F1
#
_entry.id   AF-A0A5M8SZK8-F1
#
_cell.length_a   1.000
_cell.length_b   1.000
_cell.length_c   1.000
_cell.angle_alpha   90.00
_cell.angle_beta   90.00
_cell.angle_gamma   90.00
#
_symmetry.space_group_name_H-M   'P 1'
#
loop_
_entity.id
_entity.type
_entity.pdbx_description
1 polymer ?
#
loop_
_entity_poly.entity_id
_entity_poly.type
_entity_poly.pdbx_seq_one_letter_code
_entity_poly.pdbx_strand_id
1 'polypeptide(L)'
;MQDPKNMTCEEFQAQMAELIGSGEDLSVHPHVQTCTLCRALLNELETIAEAARQLFPVEDPPDTLWEKLETAIKEEGNQTRS
;
A
#
# COMPACT_ATOMS: atom_id res chain seq x y z
N MET A 1 8.65 -20.71 -12.33
CA MET A 1 7.39 -20.28 -11.70
C MET A 1 7.09 -21.28 -10.60
N GLN A 2 7.10 -20.84 -9.33
CA GLN A 2 6.66 -21.67 -8.21
C GLN A 2 5.13 -21.82 -8.29
N ASP A 3 4.64 -23.03 -7.97
CA ASP A 3 3.21 -23.29 -7.92
C ASP A 3 2.59 -22.49 -6.75
N PRO A 4 1.54 -21.67 -6.97
CA PRO A 4 0.93 -20.88 -5.92
C PRO A 4 0.40 -21.69 -4.73
N LYS A 5 0.21 -23.00 -4.91
CA LYS A 5 -0.21 -23.94 -3.84
C LYS A 5 0.95 -24.40 -2.96
N ASN A 6 2.18 -24.34 -3.47
CA ASN A 6 3.38 -24.81 -2.77
C ASN A 6 4.22 -23.67 -2.17
N MET A 7 3.74 -22.43 -2.24
CA MET A 7 4.44 -21.31 -1.61
C MET A 7 4.36 -21.41 -0.09
N THR A 8 5.47 -21.03 0.55
CA THR A 8 5.54 -20.85 2.00
C THR A 8 4.80 -19.57 2.42
N CYS A 9 4.46 -19.46 3.71
CA CYS A 9 3.86 -18.24 4.24
C CYS A 9 4.77 -17.01 4.03
N GLU A 10 6.09 -17.19 4.18
CA GLU A 10 7.07 -16.11 3.99
C GLU A 10 7.10 -15.61 2.54
N GLU A 11 7.12 -16.53 1.57
CA GLU A 11 7.05 -16.19 0.14
C GLU A 11 5.74 -15.50 -0.23
N PHE A 12 4.61 -15.92 0.35
CA PHE A 12 3.33 -15.27 0.13
C PHE A 12 3.30 -13.86 0.73
N GLN A 13 3.70 -13.72 2.00
CA GLN A 13 3.70 -12.45 2.72
C GLN A 13 4.64 -11.42 2.07
N ALA A 14 5.76 -11.85 1.49
CA ALA A 14 6.68 -10.97 0.77
C ALA A 14 6.05 -10.31 -0.47
N GLN A 15 5.11 -10.99 -1.13
CA GLN A 15 4.41 -10.52 -2.33
C GLN A 15 3.04 -9.89 -2.03
N MET A 16 2.55 -10.07 -0.80
CA MET A 16 1.20 -9.69 -0.39
C MET A 16 0.94 -8.19 -0.54
N ALA A 17 1.92 -7.33 -0.24
CA ALA A 17 1.77 -5.89 -0.36
C ALA A 17 1.53 -5.45 -1.83
N GLU A 18 2.24 -6.07 -2.77
CA GLU A 18 2.09 -5.79 -4.21
C GLU A 18 0.74 -6.28 -4.73
N LEU A 19 0.32 -7.48 -4.31
CA LEU A 19 -0.97 -8.05 -4.71
C LEU A 19 -2.17 -7.27 -4.14
N ILE A 20 -2.07 -6.74 -2.91
CA ILE A 20 -3.08 -5.82 -2.37
C ILE A 20 -3.10 -4.52 -3.18
N GLY A 21 -1.93 -3.97 -3.51
CA GLY A 21 -1.80 -2.73 -4.27
C GLY A 21 -2.30 -2.81 -5.72
N SER A 22 -2.30 -4.00 -6.33
CA SER A 22 -2.83 -4.22 -7.67
C SER A 22 -4.36 -4.24 -7.72
N GLY A 23 -5.03 -4.41 -6.56
CA GLY A 23 -6.48 -4.55 -6.47
C GLY A 23 -7.00 -5.94 -6.82
N GLU A 24 -6.13 -6.96 -6.87
CA GLU A 24 -6.53 -8.35 -7.08
C GLU A 24 -7.27 -8.92 -5.85
N ASP A 25 -8.27 -9.78 -6.09
CA ASP A 25 -8.96 -10.49 -5.02
C ASP A 25 -8.08 -11.60 -4.45
N LEU A 26 -7.41 -11.31 -3.34
CA LEU A 26 -6.55 -12.27 -2.65
C LEU A 26 -7.30 -13.39 -1.92
N SER A 27 -8.63 -13.27 -1.73
CA SER A 27 -9.43 -14.30 -1.04
C SER A 27 -9.53 -15.61 -1.85
N VAL A 28 -9.39 -15.53 -3.16
CA VAL A 28 -9.37 -16.68 -4.07
C VAL A 28 -7.97 -17.26 -4.28
N HIS A 29 -6.94 -16.62 -3.72
CA HIS A 29 -5.56 -17.07 -3.87
C HIS A 29 -5.38 -18.47 -3.23
N PRO A 30 -4.77 -19.46 -3.92
CA PRO A 30 -4.69 -20.84 -3.42
C PRO A 30 -4.04 -20.99 -2.04
N HIS A 31 -3.05 -20.15 -1.73
CA HIS A 31 -2.42 -20.12 -0.41
C HIS A 31 -3.39 -19.60 0.68
N VAL A 32 -4.20 -18.58 0.40
CA VAL A 32 -5.17 -18.00 1.36
C VAL A 32 -6.34 -18.97 1.64
N GLN A 33 -6.75 -19.72 0.63
CA GLN A 33 -7.78 -20.75 0.76
C GLN A 33 -7.36 -21.86 1.74
N THR A 34 -6.07 -22.24 1.71
CA THR A 34 -5.53 -23.38 2.46
C THR A 34 -4.82 -23.00 3.76
N CYS A 35 -4.27 -21.80 3.88
CA CYS A 35 -3.54 -21.32 5.05
C CYS A 35 -4.40 -20.38 5.91
N THR A 36 -4.79 -20.86 7.09
CA THR A 36 -5.57 -20.06 8.06
C THR A 36 -4.83 -18.82 8.55
N LEU A 37 -3.51 -18.90 8.72
CA LEU A 37 -2.69 -17.78 9.20
C LEU A 37 -2.67 -16.63 8.19
N CYS A 38 -2.38 -16.93 6.93
CA CYS A 38 -2.33 -15.91 5.88
C CYS A 38 -3.71 -15.35 5.56
N ARG A 39 -4.78 -16.14 5.72
CA ARG A 39 -6.16 -15.65 5.65
C ARG A 39 -6.49 -14.68 6.79
N ALA A 40 -6.08 -14.97 8.02
CA ALA A 40 -6.26 -14.06 9.14
C ALA A 40 -5.50 -12.74 8.92
N LEU A 41 -4.24 -12.83 8.46
CA LEU A 41 -3.44 -11.66 8.12
C LEU A 41 -4.09 -10.79 7.03
N LEU A 42 -4.63 -11.40 5.98
CA LEU A 42 -5.34 -10.67 4.91
C LEU A 42 -6.52 -9.88 5.47
N ASN A 43 -7.37 -10.52 6.28
CA ASN A 43 -8.52 -9.87 6.90
C ASN A 43 -8.10 -8.71 7.82
N GLU A 44 -7.00 -8.88 8.57
CA GLU A 44 -6.46 -7.81 9.42
C GLU A 44 -6.00 -6.61 8.59
N LEU A 45 -5.25 -6.84 7.50
CA LEU A 45 -4.80 -5.76 6.61
C LEU A 45 -5.97 -5.03 5.94
N GLU A 46 -6.99 -5.76 5.48
CA GLU A 46 -8.22 -5.16 4.91
C GLU A 46 -8.97 -4.33 5.94
N THR A 47 -9.05 -4.81 7.19
CA THR A 47 -9.67 -4.08 8.30
C THR A 47 -8.91 -2.78 8.61
N ILE A 48 -7.58 -2.84 8.65
CA ILE A 48 -6.74 -1.64 8.84
C ILE A 48 -6.93 -0.66 7.69
N ALA A 49 -6.93 -1.13 6.44
CA ALA A 49 -7.13 -0.27 5.28
C ALA A 49 -8.51 0.41 5.29
N GLU A 50 -9.56 -0.30 5.70
CA GLU A 50 -10.89 0.27 5.86
C GLU A 50 -10.94 1.31 6.98
N ALA A 51 -10.37 1.00 8.15
CA ALA A 51 -10.28 1.97 9.24
C ALA A 51 -9.48 3.22 8.84
N ALA A 52 -8.39 3.06 8.08
CA ALA A 52 -7.60 4.18 7.56
C ALA A 52 -8.43 5.06 6.61
N ARG A 53 -9.19 4.46 5.68
CA ARG A 53 -10.11 5.22 4.79
C ARG A 53 -11.13 6.05 5.55
N GLN A 54 -11.58 5.58 6.72
CA GLN A 54 -12.50 6.33 7.57
C GLN A 54 -11.81 7.46 8.36
N LEU A 55 -10.51 7.33 8.62
CA LEU A 55 -9.75 8.29 9.41
C LEU A 55 -9.23 9.47 8.59
N PHE A 56 -8.89 9.25 7.31
CA PHE A 56 -8.39 10.32 6.45
C PHE A 56 -9.56 11.10 5.82
N PRO A 57 -9.69 12.42 6.07
CA PRO A 57 -10.53 13.24 5.21
C PRO A 57 -10.00 13.10 3.78
N VAL A 58 -10.89 12.75 2.84
CA VAL A 58 -10.60 12.66 1.40
C VAL A 58 -10.45 14.08 0.82
N GLU A 59 -9.60 14.90 1.42
CA GLU A 59 -9.16 16.14 0.82
C GLU A 59 -7.79 15.87 0.21
N ASP A 60 -7.78 15.51 -1.07
CA ASP A 60 -6.56 15.64 -1.84
C ASP A 60 -6.07 17.08 -1.71
N PRO A 61 -4.78 17.30 -1.44
CA PRO A 61 -4.25 18.64 -1.44
C PRO A 61 -4.54 19.28 -2.81
N PRO A 62 -4.98 20.55 -2.85
CA PRO A 62 -5.27 21.21 -4.12
C PRO A 62 -4.02 21.18 -5.00
N ASP A 63 -4.16 20.98 -6.31
CA ASP A 63 -3.04 20.87 -7.26
C ASP A 63 -2.02 22.01 -7.12
N THR A 64 -2.52 23.21 -6.79
CA THR A 64 -1.71 24.42 -6.50
C THR A 64 -0.74 24.29 -5.32
N LEU A 65 -0.91 23.30 -4.43
CA LEU A 65 0.01 23.04 -3.31
C LEU A 65 1.36 22.55 -3.82
N TRP A 66 1.37 21.69 -4.85
CA TRP A 66 2.61 21.18 -5.44
C TRP A 66 3.41 22.28 -6.11
N GLU A 67 2.74 23.17 -6.84
CA GLU A 67 3.37 24.37 -7.43
C GLU A 67 4.01 25.26 -6.35
N LYS A 68 3.29 25.49 -5.24
CA LYS A 68 3.81 26.29 -4.12
C LYS A 68 5.01 25.64 -3.43
N LEU A 69 4.98 24.32 -3.24
CA LEU A 69 6.11 23.57 -2.67
C LEU A 69 7.33 23.64 -3.59
N GLU A 70 7.14 23.49 -4.90
CA GLU A 70 8.22 23.61 -5.88
C GLU A 70 8.86 25.01 -5.86
N THR A 71 8.04 26.06 -5.81
CA THR A 71 8.54 27.45 -5.69
C THR A 71 9.33 27.66 -4.41
N ALA A 72 8.80 27.23 -3.25
CA ALA A 72 9.46 27.41 -1.96
C ALA A 72 10.83 26.72 -1.90
N ILE A 73 10.94 25.49 -2.42
CA ILE A 73 12.20 24.74 -2.48
C ILE A 73 13.22 25.45 -3.38
N LYS A 74 12.79 25.98 -4.53
CA LYS A 74 13.66 26.75 -5.44
C LYS A 74 14.17 28.02 -4.79
N GLU A 75 13.32 28.71 -4.03
CA GLU A 75 13.67 29.95 -3.33
C GLU A 75 14.67 29.69 -2.19
N GLU A 76 14.47 28.65 -1.36
CA GLU A 76 15.44 28.26 -0.32
C GLU A 76 16.80 27.83 -0.90
N GLY A 77 16.79 27.07 -2.00
CA GLY A 77 18.01 26.68 -2.71
C GLY A 77 18.78 27.87 -3.30
N ASN A 78 18.07 28.95 -3.66
CA ASN A 78 18.68 30.18 -4.15
C ASN A 78 19.21 31.08 -3.00
N GLN A 79 18.52 31.11 -1.86
CA GLN A 79 18.94 31.83 -0.66
C GLN A 79 20.18 31.21 0.01
N THR A 80 20.35 29.89 -0.08
CA THR A 80 21.50 29.18 0.50
C THR A 80 22.78 29.31 -0.35
N ARG A 81 22.65 29.80 -1.59
CA ARG A 81 23.75 29.91 -2.56
C ARG A 81 24.27 31.33 -2.78
N SER A 82 23.74 32.31 -2.03
CA SER A 82 24.19 33.71 -2.01
C SER A 82 24.96 34.02 -0.74
#